data_AF-A0A354YYQ3-F1
#
_entry.id   AF-A0A354YYQ3-F1
#
_cell.length_a   1.000
_cell.length_b   1.000
_cell.length_c   1.000
_cell.angle_alpha   90.00
_cell.angle_beta   90.00
_cell.angle_gamma   90.00
#
_symmetry.space_group_name_H-M   'P 1'
#
loop_
_entity.id
_entity.type
_entity.pdbx_description
1 polymer ?
#
loop_
_entity_poly.entity_id
_entity_poly.type
_entity_poly.pdbx_seq_one_letter_code
_entity_poly.pdbx_strand_id
1 'polypeptide(L)' 'MSEFLEVVGNVGFPIAVSVYLLIRVENKLGELTAAIGELREAIILLPHEKYWPATPTMPSFPSSGQPAKQEYL' A
#
# COMPACT_ATOMS: atom_id res chain seq x y z
N MET A 1 -7.11 -7.78 -52.46
CA MET A 1 -6.80 -6.63 -51.57
C MET A 1 -7.83 -6.46 -50.46
N SER A 2 -9.14 -6.58 -50.73
CA SER A 2 -10.19 -6.46 -49.71
C SER A 2 -10.06 -7.46 -48.55
N GLU A 3 -9.83 -8.74 -48.85
CA GLU A 3 -9.71 -9.81 -47.85
C GLU A 3 -8.54 -9.59 -46.89
N PHE A 4 -7.42 -9.05 -47.39
CA PHE A 4 -6.28 -8.68 -46.55
C PHE A 4 -6.63 -7.55 -45.57
N LEU A 5 -7.36 -6.53 -46.05
CA LEU A 5 -7.81 -5.43 -45.20
C LEU A 5 -8.85 -5.90 -44.17
N GLU A 6 -9.68 -6.87 -44.52
CA GLU A 6 -10.67 -7.46 -43.63
C GLU A 6 -10.01 -8.27 -42.50
N VAL A 7 -8.98 -9.06 -42.81
CA VAL A 7 -8.16 -9.75 -41.80
C VAL A 7 -7.49 -8.73 -40.88
N VAL A 8 -6.83 -7.72 -41.43
CA VAL A 8 -6.18 -6.66 -40.62
C VAL A 8 -7.20 -5.93 -39.74
N GLY A 9 -8.42 -5.65 -40.22
CA GLY A 9 -9.47 -5.04 -39.42
C GLY A 9 -9.97 -5.93 -38.29
N ASN A 10 -10.24 -7.20 -38.58
CA ASN A 10 -10.86 -8.13 -37.62
C ASN A 10 -9.88 -8.67 -36.57
N VAL A 11 -8.59 -8.83 -36.90
CA VAL A 11 -7.58 -9.29 -35.93
C VAL A 11 -6.62 -8.19 -35.49
N GLY A 12 -6.29 -7.23 -36.34
CA GLY A 12 -5.32 -6.19 -36.02
C GLY A 12 -5.81 -5.25 -34.91
N PHE A 13 -7.09 -4.90 -34.90
CA PHE A 13 -7.65 -4.06 -33.83
C PHE A 13 -7.66 -4.78 -32.47
N PRO A 14 -8.23 -5.99 -32.32
CA PRO A 14 -8.15 -6.72 -31.06
C PRO A 14 -6.70 -6.95 -30.60
N ILE A 15 -5.78 -7.28 -31.51
CA ILE A 15 -4.37 -7.48 -31.17
C ILE A 15 -3.75 -6.19 -30.63
N ALA A 16 -3.94 -5.06 -31.30
CA ALA A 16 -3.39 -3.77 -30.85
C ALA A 16 -3.92 -3.39 -29.46
N VAL A 17 -5.22 -3.59 -29.23
CA VAL A 17 -5.84 -3.37 -27.92
C VAL A 17 -5.25 -4.31 -26.87
N SER A 18 -5.14 -5.62 -27.16
CA SER A 18 -4.54 -6.59 -26.24
C SER A 18 -3.11 -6.24 -25.89
N VAL A 19 -2.27 -5.88 -26.87
CA VAL A 19 -0.88 -5.48 -26.62
C VAL A 19 -0.82 -4.23 -25.74
N TYR A 20 -1.63 -3.20 -26.04
CA TYR A 20 -1.71 -2.00 -25.22
C TYR A 20 -2.11 -2.32 -23.78
N LEU A 21 -3.12 -3.18 -23.60
CA LEU A 21 -3.59 -3.59 -22.27
C LEU A 21 -2.53 -4.41 -21.52
N LEU A 22 -1.84 -5.32 -22.19
CA LEU A 22 -0.76 -6.11 -21.58
C LEU A 22 0.37 -5.22 -21.07
N ILE A 23 0.83 -4.26 -21.88
CA ILE A 23 1.84 -3.27 -21.46
C ILE A 23 1.34 -2.46 -20.26
N ARG A 24 0.07 -2.03 -20.29
CA ARG A 24 -0.51 -1.26 -19.19
C ARG A 24 -0.61 -2.07 -17.89
N VAL A 25 -0.98 -3.34 -17.98
CA VAL A 25 -1.09 -4.26 -16.83
C VAL A 25 0.29 -4.54 -16.25
N GLU A 26 1.30 -4.81 -17.08
CA GLU A 26 2.68 -5.01 -16.66
C GLU A 26 3.18 -3.82 -15.81
N ASN A 27 2.96 -2.59 -16.30
CA ASN A 27 3.33 -1.38 -15.56
C ASN A 27 2.63 -1.27 -14.20
N LYS A 28 1.32 -1.59 -14.14
CA LYS A 28 0.53 -1.57 -12.91
C LYS A 28 0.98 -2.63 -11.89
N LEU A 29 1.41 -3.81 -12.36
CA LEU A 29 1.99 -4.86 -11.51
C LEU A 29 3.35 -4.45 -10.94
N GLY A 30 4.16 -3.75 -11.73
CA GLY A 30 5.41 -3.14 -11.27
C GLY A 30 5.17 -2.11 -10.16
N GLU A 31 4.25 -1.17 -10.37
CA GLU A 31 3.83 -0.19 -9.36
C GLU A 31 3.33 -0.85 -8.06
N LEU A 32 2.50 -1.89 -8.18
CA LEU A 32 1.98 -2.62 -7.03
C LEU A 32 3.11 -3.31 -6.24
N THR A 33 4.07 -3.89 -6.94
CA THR A 33 5.23 -4.54 -6.32
C THR A 33 6.07 -3.53 -5.54
N ALA A 34 6.30 -2.34 -6.09
CA ALA A 34 6.99 -1.26 -5.41
C ALA A 34 6.24 -0.80 -4.15
N ALA A 35 4.92 -0.59 -4.25
CA ALA A 35 4.08 -0.19 -3.12
C ALA A 35 4.08 -1.22 -1.98
N ILE A 36 4.10 -2.52 -2.29
CA ILE A 36 4.24 -3.59 -1.30
C ILE A 36 5.61 -3.52 -0.61
N GLY A 37 6.68 -3.24 -1.36
CA GLY A 37 8.03 -3.06 -0.82
C GLY A 37 8.11 -1.88 0.16
N GLU A 38 7.58 -0.73 -0.25
CA GLU A 38 7.51 0.49 0.58
C GLU A 38 6.68 0.25 1.84
N LEU A 39 5.53 -0.42 1.73
CA LEU A 39 4.70 -0.75 2.89
C LEU A 39 5.44 -1.68 3.87
N ARG A 40 6.14 -2.70 3.34
CA ARG A 40 6.97 -3.59 4.16
C ARG A 40 8.03 -2.80 4.92
N GLU A 41 8.73 -1.88 4.26
CA GLU A 41 9.74 -1.04 4.90
C GLU A 41 9.14 -0.13 5.96
N ALA A 42 8.01 0.51 5.67
CA ALA A 42 7.29 1.33 6.65
C ALA A 42 6.94 0.53 7.91
N ILE A 43 6.46 -0.70 7.77
CA ILE A 43 6.14 -1.59 8.91
C ILE A 43 7.39 -1.93 9.72
N ILE A 44 8.53 -2.20 9.07
CA ILE A 44 9.79 -2.51 9.76
C ILE A 44 10.34 -1.26 10.48
N LEU A 45 10.20 -0.08 9.88
CA LEU A 45 10.67 1.19 10.43
C LEU A 45 9.77 1.74 11.54
N LEU A 46 8.57 1.21 11.73
CA LEU A 46 7.69 1.66 12.81
C LEU A 46 8.38 1.43 14.17
N PRO A 47 8.55 2.49 14.99
CA PRO A 47 9.18 2.36 16.29
C PRO A 47 8.26 1.59 17.24
N HIS A 48 8.60 0.33 17.49
CA HIS A 48 7.89 -0.56 18.41
C HIS A 48 7.82 0.02 19.84
N GLU A 49 8.85 0.76 20.25
CA GLU A 49 9.01 1.28 21.62
C GLU A 49 7.95 2.31 22.03
N LYS A 50 7.39 3.07 21.08
CA LYS A 50 6.43 4.14 21.38
C LYS A 50 4.99 3.64 21.53
N TYR A 51 4.65 2.49 20.97
CA TYR A 51 3.26 2.00 20.87
C TYR A 51 3.00 0.64 21.52
N TRP A 52 4.05 -0.17 21.77
CA TRP A 52 3.93 -1.40 22.57
C TRP A 52 5.11 -1.50 23.54
N PRO A 53 5.02 -0.86 24.74
CA PRO A 53 6.03 -1.05 25.75
C PRO A 53 5.98 -2.52 26.22
N ALA A 54 7.08 -3.26 26.07
CA ALA A 54 7.19 -4.68 26.44
C ALA A 54 6.91 -4.93 27.95
N THR A 55 6.98 -3.88 28.76
CA THR A 55 6.30 -3.77 30.05
C THR A 55 5.15 -2.78 29.89
N PRO A 56 3.88 -3.22 29.91
CA PRO A 56 2.80 -2.31 30.22
C PRO A 56 3.03 -1.88 31.66
N THR A 57 3.78 -0.79 31.88
CA THR A 57 3.58 -0.01 33.10
C THR A 57 2.19 0.55 32.96
N MET A 58 1.20 -0.25 33.39
CA MET A 58 -0.17 0.21 33.59
C MET A 58 -0.03 1.51 34.37
N PRO A 59 -0.58 2.64 33.88
CA PRO A 59 -0.55 3.86 34.68
C PRO A 59 -1.14 3.49 36.04
N SER A 60 -0.33 3.64 37.08
CA SER A 60 -0.78 3.38 38.44
C SER A 60 -2.03 4.21 38.65
N PHE A 61 -3.19 3.56 38.80
CA PHE A 61 -4.41 4.25 39.17
C PHE A 61 -4.09 5.04 40.43
N PRO A 62 -4.35 6.36 40.47
CA PRO A 62 -4.09 7.13 41.66
C PRO A 62 -4.93 6.53 42.78
N SER A 63 -4.25 5.98 43.80
CA SER A 63 -4.90 5.59 45.05
C SER A 63 -5.68 6.81 45.54
N SER A 64 -6.93 6.58 45.96
CA SER A 64 -7.99 7.54 46.28
C SER A 64 -7.60 8.59 47.33
N GLY A 65 -6.66 9.47 46.98
CA GLY A 65 -6.00 10.41 47.88
C GLY A 65 -4.90 11.28 47.26
N GLN A 66 -4.58 11.18 45.97
CA GLN A 66 -3.65 12.11 45.30
C GLN A 66 -4.38 13.12 44.40
N PRO A 67 -4.25 14.44 44.63
CA PRO A 67 -4.84 15.44 43.76
C PRO A 67 -4.12 15.48 42.41
N ALA A 68 -4.89 15.45 41.32
CA ALA A 68 -4.39 15.55 39.96
C ALA A 68 -3.59 16.84 39.78
N LYS A 69 -2.28 16.72 39.57
CA LYS A 69 -1.48 17.86 39.10
C LYS A 69 -1.64 17.98 37.59
N GLN A 70 -2.41 19.00 37.25
CA GLN A 70 -2.60 19.53 35.92
C GLN A 70 -1.31 20.16 35.45
N GLU A 71 -0.69 19.58 34.43
CA GLU A 71 0.34 20.27 33.65
C GLU A 71 0.14 19.90 32.18
N TYR A 72 -0.83 20.60 31.57
CA TYR A 72 -0.79 20.91 30.15
C TYR A 72 -0.28 22.35 30.06
N LEU A 73 0.98 22.51 29.69
CA LEU A 73 1.54 23.70 29.06
C LEU A 73 2.21 23.27 27.77
#